data_AF-A0A433DPL5-F1
#
_entry.id   AF-A0A433DPL5-F1
#
_cell.length_a   1.000
_cell.length_b   1.000
_cell.length_c   1.000
_cell.angle_alpha   90.00
_cell.angle_beta   90.00
_cell.angle_gamma   90.00
#
_symmetry.space_group_name_H-M   'P 1'
#
loop_
_entity.id
_entity.type
_entity.pdbx_description
1 polymer ?
#
loop_
_entity_poly.entity_id
_entity_poly.type
_entity_poly.pdbx_seq_one_letter_code
_entity_poly.pdbx_strand_id
1 'polypeptide(L)'
;MTVVSAQRRGSLLGVVDRFWRKSDYRMTVINNDVDVPAIYARTQDGFQVSLIVADKGQVHFDVDSPCVRHSEVADSTSQATAFLAPDAELIPRPNIHSDFWSATRS
;
A
#
# COMPACT_ATOMS: atom_id res chain seq x y z
N MET A 1 -11.42 -6.44 -2.05
CA MET A 1 -10.93 -5.07 -1.73
C MET A 1 -11.94 -4.04 -2.22
N THR A 2 -12.01 -2.86 -1.58
CA THR A 2 -12.89 -1.76 -1.99
C THR A 2 -12.36 -1.06 -3.24
N VAL A 3 -13.24 -0.78 -4.21
CA VAL A 3 -12.91 0.00 -5.40
C VAL A 3 -12.84 1.49 -5.02
N VAL A 4 -11.68 2.12 -5.18
CA VAL A 4 -11.53 3.57 -5.06
C VAL A 4 -11.62 4.20 -6.44
N SER A 5 -12.69 4.99 -6.66
CA SER A 5 -12.92 5.65 -7.95
C SER A 5 -11.83 6.68 -8.25
N ALA A 6 -11.62 6.97 -9.54
CA ALA A 6 -10.68 8.00 -9.98
C ALA A 6 -10.92 9.35 -9.27
N GLN A 7 -12.19 9.72 -9.06
CA GLN A 7 -12.61 10.96 -8.40
C GLN A 7 -12.29 11.00 -6.90
N ARG A 8 -12.11 9.84 -6.26
CA ARG A 8 -11.86 9.72 -4.82
C ARG A 8 -10.40 9.40 -4.46
N ARG A 9 -9.54 9.07 -5.43
CA ARG A 9 -8.12 8.71 -5.17
C ARG A 9 -7.37 9.82 -4.45
N GLY A 10 -7.44 11.05 -4.95
CA GLY A 10 -6.79 12.20 -4.31
C GLY A 10 -7.30 12.46 -2.89
N SER A 11 -8.61 12.29 -2.65
CA SER A 11 -9.20 12.43 -1.32
C SER A 11 -8.67 11.38 -0.34
N LEU A 12 -8.55 10.12 -0.78
CA LEU A 12 -7.99 9.04 0.02
C LEU A 12 -6.54 9.35 0.40
N LEU A 13 -5.69 9.68 -0.59
CA LEU A 13 -4.29 10.03 -0.35
C LEU A 13 -4.18 11.22 0.60
N GLY A 14 -5.04 12.24 0.44
CA GLY A 14 -5.06 13.40 1.33
C GLY A 14 -5.46 13.08 2.77
N VAL A 15 -6.38 12.13 3.01
CA VAL A 15 -6.72 11.67 4.36
C VAL A 15 -5.50 11.01 5.02
N VAL A 16 -4.80 10.15 4.28
CA VAL A 16 -3.65 9.41 4.79
C VAL A 16 -2.42 10.31 4.98
N ASP A 17 -2.11 11.21 4.03
CA ASP A 17 -1.04 12.21 4.18
C ASP A 17 -1.23 13.04 5.45
N ARG A 18 -2.46 13.53 5.71
CA ARG A 18 -2.76 14.28 6.94
C ARG A 18 -2.59 13.44 8.19
N PHE A 19 -2.96 12.16 8.16
CA PHE A 19 -2.77 11.26 9.29
C PHE A 19 -1.28 11.01 9.56
N TRP A 20 -0.51 10.63 8.53
CA TRP A 20 0.93 10.40 8.64
C TRP A 20 1.69 11.62 9.14
N ARG A 21 1.39 12.82 8.64
CA ARG A 21 2.00 14.07 9.15
C ARG A 21 1.68 14.31 10.63
N LYS A 22 0.47 13.97 11.09
CA LYS A 22 0.09 14.07 12.52
C LYS A 22 0.75 12.99 13.38
N SER A 23 1.20 11.90 12.78
CA SER A 23 1.91 10.81 13.44
C SER A 23 3.44 10.94 13.33
N ASP A 24 3.95 12.13 13.02
CA ASP A 24 5.37 12.45 12.86
C ASP A 24 6.10 11.68 11.75
N TYR A 25 5.37 11.20 10.74
CA TYR A 25 5.99 10.61 9.57
C TYR A 25 6.49 11.76 8.67
N ARG A 26 7.72 11.61 8.17
CA ARG A 26 8.29 12.55 7.22
C ARG A 26 7.87 12.16 5.81
N MET A 27 7.01 12.95 5.20
CA MET A 27 6.68 12.79 3.78
C MET A 27 7.93 12.98 2.91
N THR A 28 8.17 12.05 1.99
CA THR A 28 9.37 12.04 1.13
C THR A 28 9.04 12.38 -0.32
N VAL A 29 7.98 11.79 -0.87
CA VAL A 29 7.58 11.97 -2.27
C VAL A 29 6.05 11.98 -2.37
N ILE A 30 5.52 12.81 -3.27
CA ILE A 30 4.12 12.78 -3.70
C ILE A 30 4.14 12.56 -5.22
N ASN A 31 3.53 11.47 -5.68
CA ASN A 31 3.32 11.17 -7.08
C ASN A 31 1.89 11.55 -7.47
N ASN A 32 1.75 12.57 -8.32
CA ASN A 32 0.47 13.10 -8.78
C ASN A 32 0.01 12.49 -10.12
N ASP A 33 0.54 11.34 -10.51
CA ASP A 33 0.09 10.62 -11.70
C ASP A 33 -1.43 10.36 -11.64
N VAL A 34 -2.12 10.54 -12.77
CA VAL A 34 -3.59 10.45 -12.83
C VAL A 34 -4.08 9.01 -12.70
N ASP A 35 -3.30 8.05 -13.17
CA ASP A 35 -3.64 6.64 -13.22
C ASP A 35 -3.14 5.89 -11.98
N VAL A 36 -1.93 6.24 -11.52
CA VAL A 36 -1.24 5.61 -10.39
C VAL A 36 -0.75 6.61 -9.33
N PRO A 37 -1.63 7.43 -8.74
CA PRO A 37 -1.21 8.41 -7.74
C PRO A 37 -0.73 7.71 -6.47
N ALA A 38 0.28 8.29 -5.82
CA ALA A 38 0.91 7.70 -4.64
C ALA A 38 1.51 8.75 -3.68
N ILE A 39 1.63 8.36 -2.42
CA ILE A 39 2.37 9.11 -1.40
C ILE A 39 3.39 8.20 -0.72
N TYR A 40 4.53 8.78 -0.36
CA TYR A 40 5.64 8.10 0.28
C TYR A 40 6.06 8.87 1.52
N ALA A 41 6.35 8.15 2.59
CA ALA A 41 6.78 8.70 3.85
C ALA A 41 7.87 7.84 4.49
N ARG A 42 8.54 8.41 5.49
CA ARG A 42 9.47 7.71 6.35
C ARG A 42 9.05 7.87 7.80
N THR A 43 9.01 6.77 8.53
CA THR A 43 8.77 6.77 9.98
C THR A 43 10.01 7.27 10.74
N GLN A 44 9.87 7.56 12.04
CA GLN A 44 11.00 8.00 12.87
C GLN A 44 12.08 6.92 13.02
N ASP A 45 11.68 5.65 13.07
CA ASP A 45 12.54 4.47 13.14
C ASP A 45 13.09 4.03 11.76
N GLY A 46 12.81 4.80 10.71
CA GLY A 46 13.49 4.69 9.42
C GLY A 46 12.82 3.79 8.39
N PHE A 47 11.66 3.21 8.68
CA PHE A 47 10.87 2.48 7.70
C PHE A 47 10.37 3.41 6.60
N GLN A 48 10.41 2.93 5.36
CA GLN A 48 9.76 3.60 4.25
C GLN A 48 8.35 3.05 4.08
N VAL A 49 7.37 3.94 4.02
CA VAL A 49 5.96 3.58 3.92
C VAL A 49 5.38 4.22 2.68
N SER A 50 4.62 3.47 1.89
CA SER A 50 3.94 3.97 0.70
C SER A 50 2.49 3.59 0.66
N LEU A 51 1.69 4.49 0.08
CA LEU A 51 0.30 4.24 -0.27
C LEU A 51 0.13 4.56 -1.75
N ILE A 52 -0.22 3.54 -2.54
CA ILE A 52 -0.32 3.63 -3.99
C ILE A 52 -1.72 3.20 -4.41
N VAL A 53 -2.41 4.03 -5.21
CA VAL A 53 -3.64 3.60 -5.88
C VAL A 53 -3.26 3.09 -7.27
N ALA A 54 -3.18 1.78 -7.43
CA ALA A 54 -2.82 1.10 -8.66
C ALA A 54 -4.03 0.88 -9.59
N ASP A 55 -3.83 0.06 -10.64
CA ASP A 55 -4.83 -0.24 -11.66
C ASP A 55 -6.18 -0.66 -11.04
N LYS A 56 -7.26 -0.23 -11.70
CA LYS A 56 -8.67 -0.41 -11.26
C LYS A 56 -8.99 0.08 -9.84
N GLY A 57 -8.16 0.95 -9.26
CA GLY A 57 -8.43 1.52 -7.93
C GLY A 57 -8.03 0.62 -6.76
N GLN A 58 -7.13 -0.32 -7.01
CA GLN A 58 -6.50 -1.15 -5.98
C GLN A 58 -5.57 -0.30 -5.12
N VAL A 59 -5.73 -0.35 -3.80
CA VAL A 59 -4.83 0.36 -2.87
C VAL A 59 -3.78 -0.61 -2.34
N HIS A 60 -2.51 -0.27 -2.54
CA HIS A 60 -1.37 -0.95 -1.93
C HIS A 60 -0.83 -0.12 -0.78
N PHE A 61 -0.52 -0.79 0.31
CA PHE A 61 0.14 -0.21 1.48
C PHE A 61 1.38 -1.05 1.75
N ASP A 62 2.54 -0.47 1.49
CA ASP A 62 3.82 -1.17 1.59
C ASP A 62 4.67 -0.53 2.71
N VAL A 63 5.42 -1.38 3.41
CA VAL A 63 6.31 -1.00 4.51
C VAL A 63 7.65 -1.69 4.31
N ASP A 64 8.64 -0.92 3.89
CA ASP A 64 10.00 -1.39 3.70
C ASP A 64 10.82 -1.11 4.95
N SER A 65 11.50 -2.15 5.45
CA SER A 65 12.39 -1.99 6.58
C SER A 65 13.62 -1.14 6.22
N PRO A 66 14.16 -0.36 7.17
CA PRO A 66 15.48 0.23 6.99
C PRO A 66 16.52 -0.88 6.82
N CYS A 67 17.70 -0.53 6.31
CA CYS A 67 18.81 -1.48 6.21
C CYS A 67 19.09 -2.14 7.57
N VAL A 68 18.83 -3.44 7.67
CA VAL A 68 19.15 -4.25 8.85
C VAL A 68 20.50 -4.92 8.68
N ARG A 69 21.18 -5.22 9.80
CA ARG A 69 22.37 -6.07 9.77
C ARG A 69 21.93 -7.51 9.61
N HIS A 70 22.63 -8.24 8.75
CA HIS A 70 22.45 -9.69 8.63
C HIS A 70 22.69 -10.35 9.99
N SER A 71 21.75 -11.20 10.39
CA SER A 71 21.86 -12.05 11.57
C SER A 71 21.89 -13.49 11.11
N GLU A 72 22.89 -14.25 11.56
CA GLU A 72 22.84 -15.70 11.39
C GLU A 72 21.67 -16.24 12.22
N VAL A 73 20.82 -17.03 11.58
CA VAL A 73 19.75 -17.78 12.22
C VAL A 73 19.87 -19.22 11.77
N ALA A 74 19.55 -20.16 12.65
CA ALA A 74 19.55 -21.57 12.28
C ALA A 74 18.50 -21.82 11.18
N ASP A 75 18.82 -22.72 10.26
CA ASP A 75 17.84 -23.18 9.27
C ASP A 75 16.61 -23.77 9.95
N SER A 76 15.44 -23.61 9.31
CA SER A 76 14.23 -24.26 9.78
C SER A 76 14.42 -25.78 9.77
N THR A 77 14.24 -26.41 10.93
CA THR A 77 14.23 -27.88 11.04
C THR A 77 12.91 -28.50 10.55
N SER A 78 11.89 -27.66 10.32
CA SER A 78 10.58 -28.06 9.79
C SER A 78 10.54 -27.93 8.27
N GLN A 79 9.93 -28.91 7.60
CA GLN A 79 9.58 -28.78 6.18
C GLN A 79 8.55 -27.67 5.98
N ALA A 80 8.73 -26.90 4.92
CA ALA A 80 7.72 -25.95 4.48
C ALA A 80 6.45 -26.72 4.05
N THR A 81 5.33 -26.44 4.71
CA THR A 81 4.02 -27.06 4.41
C THR A 81 3.13 -26.14 3.59
N ALA A 82 3.59 -24.92 3.30
CA ALA A 82 2.83 -23.97 2.51
C ALA A 82 2.57 -24.53 1.11
N PHE A 83 1.29 -24.53 0.70
CA PHE A 83 0.93 -24.81 -0.68
C PHE A 83 1.51 -23.72 -1.57
N LEU A 84 2.57 -24.06 -2.29
CA LEU A 84 3.09 -23.23 -3.37
C LEU A 84 2.16 -23.46 -4.54
N ALA A 85 1.20 -22.56 -4.74
CA ALA A 85 0.32 -22.55 -5.89
C ALA A 85 1.12 -21.96 -7.08
N PRO A 86 1.83 -22.79 -7.88
CA PRO A 86 2.81 -22.29 -8.84
C PRO A 86 2.14 -21.61 -10.04
N ASP A 87 0.83 -21.84 -10.18
CA ASP A 87 -0.11 -21.37 -11.18
C ASP A 87 -1.11 -20.35 -10.62
N ALA A 88 -0.96 -19.89 -9.37
CA ALA A 88 -1.79 -18.83 -8.81
C ALA A 88 -1.47 -17.48 -9.45
N GLU A 89 -2.01 -17.24 -10.64
CA GLU A 89 -1.90 -15.95 -11.36
C GLU A 89 -2.96 -14.92 -10.94
N LEU A 90 -3.98 -15.32 -10.16
CA LEU A 90 -5.05 -14.40 -9.81
C LEU A 90 -4.75 -13.60 -8.55
N ILE A 91 -4.15 -12.43 -8.73
CA ILE A 91 -4.26 -11.36 -7.74
C ILE A 91 -5.71 -10.84 -7.81
N PRO A 92 -6.53 -11.01 -6.75
CA PRO A 92 -7.93 -10.63 -6.80
C PRO A 92 -8.06 -9.11 -6.96
N ARG A 93 -8.79 -8.69 -8.00
CA ARG A 93 -9.09 -7.27 -8.22
C ARG A 93 -10.11 -6.75 -7.18
N PRO A 94 -10.08 -5.45 -6.86
CA PRO A 94 -11.12 -4.85 -6.02
C PRO A 94 -12.50 -5.01 -6.67
N ASN A 95 -13.48 -5.47 -5.88
CA ASN A 95 -14.84 -5.77 -6.33
C ASN A 95 -15.91 -5.33 -5.31
N ILE A 96 -15.50 -4.80 -4.15
CA ILE A 96 -16.41 -4.29 -3.13
C ILE A 96 -16.67 -2.82 -3.44
N HIS A 97 -17.95 -2.44 -3.49
CA HIS A 97 -18.35 -1.06 -3.69
C HIS A 97 -18.71 -0.39 -2.36
N SER A 98 -18.25 0.83 -2.19
CA SER A 98 -18.65 1.74 -1.12
C SER A 98 -19.38 2.93 -1.74
N ASP A 99 -20.52 3.32 -1.17
CA ASP A 99 -21.32 4.46 -1.63
C ASP A 99 -20.49 5.76 -1.71
N PHE A 100 -19.48 5.90 -0.86
CA PHE A 100 -18.59 7.05 -0.86
C PHE A 100 -17.34 6.83 -1.70
N TRP A 101 -16.56 5.79 -1.43
CA TRP A 101 -15.24 5.59 -2.04
C TRP A 101 -15.29 5.14 -3.50
N SER A 102 -16.37 4.45 -3.88
CA SER A 102 -16.58 3.98 -5.25
C SER A 102 -17.43 4.93 -6.08
N ALA A 103 -17.92 6.04 -5.51
CA ALA A 103 -18.72 7.02 -6.23
C ALA A 103 -17.90 7.73 -7.32
N THR A 104 -18.49 7.89 -8.49
CA THR A 104 -17.89 8.61 -9.64
C THR A 104 -18.32 10.06 -9.74
N ARG A 105 -19.20 10.52 -8.84
CA ARG A 105 -19.66 11.92 -8.74
C ARG A 105 -18.94 12.61 -7.59
N SER A 106 -18.53 13.86 -7.83
CA SER A 106 -17.83 14.73 -6.87
C SER A 106 -18.69 15.02 -5.65
#